data_AF-A0A067EZ80-F1
#
_entry.id   AF-A0A067EZ80-F1
#
_cell.length_a   1.000
_cell.length_b   1.000
_cell.length_c   1.000
_cell.angle_alpha   90.00
_cell.angle_beta   90.00
_cell.angle_gamma   90.00
#
_symmetry.space_group_name_H-M   'P 1'
#
loop_
_entity.id
_entity.type
_entity.pdbx_description
1 polymer ?
#
loop_
_entity_poly.entity_id
_entity_poly.type
_entity_poly.pdbx_seq_one_letter_code
_entity_poly.pdbx_strand_id
1 'polypeptide(L)'
;DLNSYLRYLFDLIVTRGPSVGLDVSLNRYDLFHGHLFLAVETGRLGILFHAREYPAYDKEKFPYNLGYCHKGSNVTYDDSMNLRNILWLAPLPSNSTKDWLAPGVLVVLDARPDGIIYRDLVPEYVKFVRTIYEDEFGDIVADVNYLNVGKPVPDYQIFIC
;
A
#
# COMPACT_ATOMS: atom_id res chain seq x y z
N ASP A 1 3.35 20.51 -4.81
CA ASP A 1 2.41 19.99 -5.83
C ASP A 1 1.93 18.58 -5.43
N LEU A 2 0.95 18.02 -6.13
CA LEU A 2 0.35 16.71 -5.81
C LEU A 2 1.38 15.57 -5.91
N ASN A 3 2.20 15.53 -6.95
CA ASN A 3 3.19 14.47 -7.16
C ASN A 3 4.22 14.45 -6.02
N SER A 4 4.68 15.64 -5.60
CA SER A 4 5.56 15.76 -4.43
C SER A 4 4.94 15.23 -3.14
N TYR A 5 3.63 15.43 -2.95
CA TYR A 5 2.92 14.91 -1.78
C TYR A 5 2.76 13.39 -1.83
N LEU A 6 2.35 12.84 -2.98
CA LEU A 6 2.23 11.38 -3.16
C LEU A 6 3.58 10.70 -2.98
N ARG A 7 4.65 11.25 -3.58
CA ARG A 7 6.02 10.78 -3.36
C ARG A 7 6.41 10.81 -1.89
N TYR A 8 6.08 11.90 -1.20
CA TYR A 8 6.33 12.03 0.23
C TYR A 8 5.65 10.92 1.04
N LEU A 9 4.45 10.45 0.67
CA LEU A 9 3.81 9.32 1.35
C LEU A 9 4.64 8.03 1.22
N PHE A 10 5.14 7.72 0.01
CA PHE A 10 6.03 6.57 -0.20
C PHE A 10 7.32 6.67 0.63
N ASP A 11 7.99 7.83 0.58
CA ASP A 11 9.22 8.08 1.34
C ASP A 11 8.97 8.03 2.86
N LEU A 12 7.81 8.51 3.31
CA LEU A 12 7.41 8.49 4.71
C LEU A 12 7.18 7.06 5.21
N ILE A 13 6.53 6.20 4.42
CA ILE A 13 6.33 4.79 4.75
C ILE A 13 7.69 4.10 4.92
N VAL A 14 8.63 4.27 3.98
CA VAL A 14 9.98 3.71 4.10
C VAL A 14 10.72 4.24 5.33
N THR A 15 10.63 5.55 5.58
CA THR A 15 11.37 6.18 6.68
C THR A 15 10.83 5.79 8.05
N ARG A 16 9.51 5.58 8.17
CA ARG A 16 8.84 5.37 9.47
C ARG A 16 8.39 3.95 9.72
N GLY A 17 8.21 3.13 8.68
CA GLY A 17 7.82 1.73 8.76
C GLY A 17 8.64 0.91 9.78
N PRO A 18 9.98 1.03 9.84
CA PRO A 18 10.79 0.28 10.80
C PRO A 18 10.38 0.51 12.27
N SER A 19 9.85 1.70 12.61
CA SER A 19 9.39 2.00 13.98
C SER A 19 8.16 1.21 14.42
N VAL A 20 7.43 0.62 13.47
CA VAL A 20 6.27 -0.25 13.72
C VAL A 20 6.50 -1.69 13.26
N GLY A 21 7.75 -2.07 12.97
CA GLY A 21 8.10 -3.43 12.53
C GLY A 21 7.88 -3.71 11.04
N LEU A 22 7.69 -2.67 10.23
CA LEU A 22 7.52 -2.77 8.77
C LEU A 22 8.76 -2.22 8.05
N ASP A 23 9.77 -3.06 7.81
CA ASP A 23 10.95 -2.69 7.02
C ASP A 23 10.69 -2.93 5.53
N VAL A 24 10.67 -1.86 4.75
CA VAL A 24 10.25 -1.84 3.34
C VAL A 24 11.14 -0.90 2.52
N SER A 25 11.18 -1.14 1.21
CA SER A 25 12.01 -0.40 0.26
C SER A 25 11.24 -0.07 -1.02
N LEU A 26 11.62 1.02 -1.68
CA LEU A 26 10.99 1.42 -2.95
C LEU A 26 11.60 0.65 -4.11
N ASN A 27 10.98 -0.47 -4.47
CA ASN A 27 11.36 -1.28 -5.61
C ASN A 27 10.16 -2.08 -6.14
N ARG A 28 10.29 -2.62 -7.35
CA ARG A 28 9.21 -3.34 -8.07
C ARG A 28 8.64 -4.60 -7.38
N TYR A 29 9.24 -5.07 -6.29
CA TYR A 29 8.81 -6.25 -5.53
C TYR A 29 8.20 -5.92 -4.18
N ASP A 30 8.43 -4.71 -3.68
CA ASP A 30 8.05 -4.27 -2.36
C ASP A 30 7.09 -3.08 -2.48
N LEU A 31 7.35 -1.94 -1.84
CA LEU A 31 6.47 -0.78 -1.91
C LEU A 31 6.69 -0.01 -3.22
N PHE A 32 5.80 -0.19 -4.19
CA PHE A 32 5.85 0.56 -5.46
C PHE A 32 4.50 1.06 -5.95
N HIS A 33 3.38 0.74 -5.29
CA HIS A 33 2.08 1.23 -5.72
C HIS A 33 1.10 1.39 -4.55
N GLY A 34 -0.01 2.04 -4.85
CA GLY A 34 -1.23 2.00 -4.06
C GLY A 34 -2.44 2.36 -4.90
N HIS A 35 -3.63 2.11 -4.37
CA HIS A 35 -4.91 2.27 -5.05
C HIS A 35 -5.67 3.45 -4.46
N LEU A 36 -5.97 4.44 -5.30
CA LEU A 36 -6.75 5.62 -4.93
C LEU A 36 -8.24 5.26 -4.95
N PHE A 37 -8.94 5.53 -3.86
CA PHE A 37 -10.38 5.30 -3.75
C PHE A 37 -11.12 6.50 -3.15
N LEU A 38 -12.43 6.56 -3.39
CA LEU A 38 -13.35 7.55 -2.85
C LEU A 38 -14.41 6.88 -1.98
N ALA A 39 -14.45 7.24 -0.70
CA ALA A 39 -15.52 6.85 0.20
C ALA A 39 -16.49 8.02 0.35
N VAL A 40 -17.29 8.27 -0.69
CA VAL A 40 -18.16 9.46 -0.79
C VAL A 40 -19.17 9.56 0.35
N GLU A 41 -19.69 8.41 0.81
CA GLU A 41 -20.66 8.35 1.91
C GLU A 41 -20.08 8.81 3.25
N THR A 42 -18.77 8.61 3.46
CA THR A 42 -18.07 9.02 4.67
C THR A 42 -17.22 10.29 4.47
N GLY A 43 -17.25 10.87 3.28
CA GLY A 43 -16.52 12.08 2.91
C GLY A 43 -15.00 11.89 2.96
N ARG A 44 -14.49 10.75 2.50
CA ARG A 44 -13.04 10.45 2.50
C ARG A 44 -12.46 10.23 1.10
N LEU A 45 -11.23 10.68 0.95
CA LEU A 45 -10.29 10.29 -0.10
C LEU A 45 -9.25 9.37 0.54
N GLY A 46 -8.93 8.24 -0.08
CA GLY A 46 -7.95 7.34 0.48
C GLY A 46 -7.02 6.71 -0.54
N ILE A 47 -5.86 6.27 -0.07
CA ILE A 47 -4.92 5.45 -0.83
C ILE A 47 -4.60 4.22 -0.01
N LEU A 48 -4.83 3.03 -0.59
CA LEU A 48 -4.39 1.77 -0.02
C LEU A 48 -3.06 1.36 -0.67
N PHE A 49 -1.97 1.41 0.09
CA PHE A 49 -0.66 0.96 -0.37
C PHE A 49 -0.43 -0.49 -0.04
N HIS A 50 0.30 -1.17 -0.93
CA HIS A 50 0.76 -2.52 -0.72
C HIS A 50 2.28 -2.57 -0.68
N ALA A 51 2.80 -2.94 0.48
CA ALA A 51 4.19 -3.32 0.65
C ALA A 51 4.36 -4.83 0.50
N ARG A 52 5.61 -5.28 0.40
CA ARG A 52 5.99 -6.70 0.28
C ARG A 52 5.16 -7.44 -0.77
N GLU A 53 4.87 -6.75 -1.88
CA GLU A 53 3.89 -7.16 -2.89
C GLU A 53 4.18 -8.53 -3.49
N TYR A 54 5.46 -8.79 -3.75
CA TYR A 54 5.88 -10.01 -4.41
C TYR A 54 6.93 -10.75 -3.57
N PRO A 55 6.53 -11.54 -2.56
CA PRO A 55 7.46 -12.38 -1.82
C PRO A 55 8.23 -13.34 -2.72
N ALA A 56 9.50 -13.54 -2.41
CA ALA A 56 10.34 -14.51 -3.08
C ALA A 56 9.79 -15.92 -2.86
N TYR A 57 9.85 -16.74 -3.91
CA TYR A 57 9.52 -18.16 -3.79
C TYR A 57 10.45 -18.84 -2.78
N ASP A 58 9.86 -19.50 -1.80
CA ASP A 58 10.57 -20.30 -0.81
C ASP A 58 9.81 -21.60 -0.60
N LYS A 59 10.47 -22.74 -0.82
CA LYS A 59 9.80 -24.06 -0.78
C LYS A 59 9.19 -24.38 0.59
N GLU A 60 9.73 -23.82 1.66
CA GLU A 60 9.32 -24.11 3.03
C GLU A 60 8.38 -23.03 3.59
N LYS A 61 8.66 -21.75 3.31
CA LYS A 61 7.93 -20.61 3.87
C LYS A 61 6.84 -20.06 2.94
N PHE A 62 7.07 -20.06 1.63
CA PHE A 62 6.17 -19.46 0.64
C PHE A 62 6.20 -20.22 -0.70
N PRO A 63 5.60 -21.43 -0.74
CA PRO A 63 5.67 -22.32 -1.90
C PRO A 63 4.67 -21.91 -3.01
N TYR A 64 4.42 -20.61 -3.20
CA TYR A 64 3.49 -20.08 -4.19
C TYR A 64 4.24 -19.44 -5.35
N ASN A 65 3.85 -19.80 -6.58
CA ASN A 65 4.40 -19.21 -7.79
C ASN A 65 3.51 -18.05 -8.26
N LEU A 66 3.99 -16.82 -8.10
CA LEU A 66 3.29 -15.59 -8.52
C LEU A 66 3.63 -15.20 -9.98
N GLY A 67 4.20 -16.11 -10.76
CA GLY A 67 4.53 -15.90 -12.16
C GLY A 67 5.67 -14.91 -12.35
N TYR A 68 5.56 -14.06 -13.38
CA TYR A 68 6.63 -13.11 -13.72
C TYR A 68 6.84 -12.02 -12.66
N CYS A 69 5.82 -11.74 -11.84
CA CYS A 69 5.86 -10.62 -10.90
C CYS A 69 6.91 -10.79 -9.81
N HIS A 70 7.07 -12.00 -9.26
CA HIS A 70 8.04 -12.28 -8.20
C HIS A 70 9.41 -12.77 -8.68
N LYS A 71 9.63 -12.84 -10.00
CA LYS A 71 10.88 -13.39 -10.56
C LYS A 71 12.05 -12.49 -10.19
N GLY A 72 12.97 -13.01 -9.38
CA GLY A 72 14.11 -12.25 -8.89
C GLY A 72 13.80 -11.35 -7.68
N SER A 73 12.64 -11.53 -7.04
CA SER A 73 12.34 -10.89 -5.77
C SER A 73 13.28 -11.37 -4.66
N ASN A 74 13.63 -10.46 -3.77
CA ASN A 74 14.35 -10.71 -2.53
C ASN A 74 13.48 -10.44 -1.28
N VAL A 75 12.19 -10.20 -1.47
CA VAL A 75 11.26 -9.93 -0.36
C VAL A 75 11.02 -11.23 0.40
N THR A 76 11.46 -11.28 1.65
CA THR A 76 11.25 -12.45 2.51
C THR A 76 9.77 -12.62 2.85
N TYR A 77 9.29 -13.86 2.92
CA TYR A 77 7.99 -14.14 3.51
C TYR A 77 8.15 -14.43 5.02
N ASP A 78 7.62 -13.55 5.86
CA ASP A 78 7.70 -13.59 7.33
C ASP A 78 6.50 -12.83 7.97
N ASP A 79 6.52 -12.67 9.29
CA ASP A 79 5.41 -12.04 10.03
C ASP A 79 5.15 -10.57 9.68
N SER A 80 6.10 -9.88 9.03
CA SER A 80 5.87 -8.51 8.55
C SER A 80 4.82 -8.44 7.43
N MET A 81 4.46 -9.58 6.82
CA MET A 81 3.32 -9.68 5.90
C MET A 81 2.00 -9.25 6.54
N ASN A 82 1.88 -9.36 7.87
CA ASN A 82 0.69 -8.90 8.58
C ASN A 82 0.54 -7.36 8.55
N LEU A 83 1.62 -6.62 8.27
CA LEU A 83 1.66 -5.16 8.31
C LEU A 83 1.71 -4.51 6.91
N ARG A 84 1.51 -5.31 5.86
CA ARG A 84 1.80 -4.89 4.49
C ARG A 84 0.80 -3.89 3.89
N ASN A 85 -0.40 -3.80 4.44
CA ASN A 85 -1.46 -2.91 3.94
C ASN A 85 -1.37 -1.61 4.71
N ILE A 86 -1.06 -0.51 4.02
CA ILE A 86 -0.97 0.81 4.63
C ILE A 86 -2.07 1.68 4.05
N LEU A 87 -2.89 2.26 4.92
CA LEU A 87 -4.01 3.09 4.54
C LEU A 87 -3.70 4.55 4.83
N TRP A 88 -3.77 5.38 3.78
CA TRP A 88 -3.83 6.82 3.94
C TRP A 88 -5.28 7.30 3.75
N LEU A 89 -5.78 8.10 4.69
CA LEU A 89 -7.11 8.70 4.62
C LEU A 89 -7.02 10.21 4.80
N ALA A 90 -7.60 10.95 3.87
CA ALA A 90 -7.82 12.38 3.98
C ALA A 90 -9.31 12.72 3.86
N PRO A 91 -9.73 13.87 4.39
CA PRO A 91 -11.02 14.44 4.02
C PRO A 91 -11.17 14.58 2.50
N LEU A 92 -12.37 14.33 1.99
CA LEU A 92 -12.70 14.64 0.60
C LEU A 92 -12.79 16.17 0.42
N PRO A 93 -12.19 16.75 -0.63
CA PRO A 93 -12.35 18.17 -0.93
C PRO A 93 -13.83 18.56 -1.05
N SER A 94 -14.22 19.66 -0.40
CA SER A 94 -15.59 20.15 -0.42
C SER A 94 -15.65 21.67 -0.52
N ASN A 95 -16.71 22.18 -1.15
CA ASN A 95 -17.01 23.60 -1.22
C ASN A 95 -17.88 24.09 -0.04
N SER A 96 -18.34 23.20 0.84
CA SER A 96 -19.28 23.53 1.92
C SER A 96 -18.61 24.00 3.21
N THR A 97 -17.55 23.34 3.66
CA THR A 97 -16.78 23.68 4.87
C THR A 97 -15.28 23.65 4.56
N LYS A 98 -14.43 24.17 5.46
CA LYS A 98 -12.96 24.10 5.34
C LYS A 98 -12.37 22.85 5.99
N ASP A 99 -13.20 21.92 6.47
CA ASP A 99 -12.74 20.70 7.14
C ASP A 99 -11.87 19.82 6.25
N TRP A 100 -11.97 20.00 4.93
CA TRP A 100 -11.10 19.34 3.96
C TRP A 100 -9.62 19.75 4.03
N LEU A 101 -9.29 20.84 4.75
CA LEU A 101 -7.92 21.24 5.03
C LEU A 101 -7.27 20.40 6.14
N ALA A 102 -8.03 19.55 6.84
CA ALA A 102 -7.46 18.70 7.87
C ALA A 102 -6.45 17.71 7.26
N PRO A 103 -5.31 17.49 7.93
CA PRO A 103 -4.26 16.61 7.41
C PRO A 103 -4.78 15.17 7.30
N GLY A 104 -4.29 14.47 6.28
CA GLY A 104 -4.52 13.03 6.15
C GLY A 104 -3.82 12.25 7.25
N VAL A 105 -4.35 11.06 7.56
CA VAL A 105 -3.79 10.11 8.51
C VAL A 105 -3.27 8.91 7.75
N LEU A 106 -2.05 8.47 8.08
CA LEU A 106 -1.42 7.27 7.54
C LEU A 106 -1.39 6.21 8.65
N VAL A 107 -1.97 5.04 8.39
CA VAL A 107 -2.05 3.94 9.35
C VAL A 107 -1.65 2.62 8.70
N VAL A 108 -1.02 1.74 9.47
CA VAL A 108 -0.78 0.35 9.07
C VAL A 108 -1.96 -0.50 9.52
N LEU A 109 -2.53 -1.28 8.61
CA LEU A 109 -3.62 -2.21 8.90
C LEU A 109 -3.02 -3.56 9.30
N ASP A 110 -3.13 -3.89 10.57
CA ASP A 110 -2.62 -5.13 11.14
C ASP A 110 -3.54 -6.32 10.79
N ALA A 111 -3.16 -7.04 9.74
CA ALA A 111 -3.84 -8.21 9.21
C ALA A 111 -3.26 -9.52 9.77
N ARG A 112 -2.86 -9.55 11.05
CA ARG A 112 -2.50 -10.80 11.73
C ARG A 112 -3.66 -11.81 11.74
N PRO A 113 -3.41 -13.13 11.65
CA PRO A 113 -4.46 -14.14 11.46
C PRO A 113 -5.58 -14.18 12.51
N ASP A 114 -5.31 -13.74 13.73
CA ASP A 114 -6.26 -13.66 14.86
C ASP A 114 -6.98 -12.30 14.95
N GLY A 115 -6.60 -11.34 14.11
CA GLY A 115 -7.12 -9.98 14.10
C GLY A 115 -8.43 -9.83 13.32
N ILE A 116 -9.22 -8.81 13.71
CA ILE A 116 -10.48 -8.48 13.02
C ILE A 116 -10.27 -8.08 11.56
N ILE A 117 -9.17 -7.39 11.25
CA ILE A 117 -8.83 -6.96 9.88
C ILE A 117 -8.62 -8.19 8.99
N TYR A 118 -7.87 -9.18 9.47
CA TYR A 118 -7.66 -10.42 8.71
C TYR A 118 -8.94 -11.22 8.51
N ARG A 119 -9.79 -11.26 9.54
CA ARG A 119 -11.05 -12.02 9.49
C ARG A 119 -12.06 -11.39 8.54
N ASP A 120 -12.18 -10.05 8.58
CA ASP A 120 -13.28 -9.33 7.96
C ASP A 120 -12.92 -8.76 6.59
N LEU A 121 -11.66 -8.34 6.38
CA LEU A 121 -11.24 -7.59 5.19
C LEU A 121 -10.29 -8.36 4.24
N VAL A 122 -9.76 -9.52 4.63
CA VAL A 122 -8.84 -10.30 3.79
C VAL A 122 -9.59 -11.48 3.16
N PRO A 123 -9.81 -11.48 1.82
CA PRO A 123 -10.50 -12.58 1.15
C PRO A 123 -9.75 -13.91 1.29
N GLU A 124 -10.50 -15.01 1.34
CA GLU A 124 -9.96 -16.36 1.57
C GLU A 124 -8.82 -16.72 0.62
N TYR A 125 -8.95 -16.35 -0.66
CA TYR A 125 -7.99 -16.72 -1.69
C TYR A 125 -6.68 -15.93 -1.65
N VAL A 126 -6.61 -14.82 -0.91
CA VAL A 126 -5.37 -14.04 -0.68
C VAL A 126 -4.95 -14.03 0.78
N LYS A 127 -5.60 -14.84 1.63
CA LYS A 127 -5.23 -14.96 3.03
C LYS A 127 -3.74 -15.17 3.18
N PHE A 128 -3.12 -16.07 2.44
CA PHE A 128 -1.68 -16.35 2.53
C PHE A 128 -0.76 -15.15 2.25
N VAL A 129 -1.21 -14.07 1.61
CA VAL A 129 -0.43 -12.82 1.44
C VAL A 129 -1.04 -11.64 2.18
N ARG A 130 -2.15 -11.83 2.92
CA ARG A 130 -2.80 -10.79 3.73
C ARG A 130 -3.30 -9.59 2.91
N THR A 131 -3.57 -9.73 1.61
CA THR A 131 -4.01 -8.61 0.77
C THR A 131 -5.42 -8.17 1.15
N ILE A 132 -5.58 -6.87 1.37
CA ILE A 132 -6.88 -6.19 1.46
C ILE A 132 -7.10 -5.50 0.11
N TYR A 133 -8.30 -5.53 -0.43
CA TYR A 133 -8.62 -4.81 -1.67
C TYR A 133 -9.25 -3.45 -1.37
N GLU A 134 -9.03 -2.50 -2.26
CA GLU A 134 -9.46 -1.12 -2.13
C GLU A 134 -10.99 -0.93 -2.24
N ASP A 135 -11.69 -1.86 -2.88
CA ASP A 135 -13.15 -1.89 -2.98
C ASP A 135 -13.85 -2.14 -1.62
N GLU A 136 -13.12 -2.65 -0.63
CA GLU A 136 -13.56 -2.71 0.76
C GLU A 136 -13.74 -1.30 1.38
N PHE A 137 -13.12 -0.26 0.81
CA PHE A 137 -13.13 1.09 1.36
C PHE A 137 -13.94 2.11 0.55
N GLY A 138 -14.18 1.88 -0.74
CA GLY A 138 -14.98 2.79 -1.58
C GLY A 138 -14.79 2.57 -3.08
N ASP A 139 -15.17 3.59 -3.85
CA ASP A 139 -15.07 3.54 -5.31
C ASP A 139 -13.62 3.73 -5.78
N ILE A 140 -13.11 2.76 -6.53
CA ILE A 140 -11.75 2.77 -7.09
C ILE A 140 -11.66 3.84 -8.18
N VAL A 141 -10.62 4.67 -8.13
CA VAL A 141 -10.43 5.79 -9.07
C VAL A 141 -9.22 5.57 -9.97
N ALA A 142 -8.06 5.24 -9.41
CA ALA A 142 -6.80 5.16 -10.13
C ALA A 142 -5.74 4.41 -9.34
N ASP A 143 -4.75 3.88 -10.04
CA ASP A 143 -3.54 3.36 -9.43
C ASP A 143 -2.49 4.47 -9.32
N VAL A 144 -1.78 4.52 -8.20
CA VAL A 144 -0.66 5.43 -7.96
C VAL A 144 0.62 4.61 -7.88
N ASN A 145 1.46 4.72 -8.90
CA ASN A 145 2.68 3.93 -9.05
C ASN A 145 3.93 4.77 -8.76
N TYR A 146 4.81 4.25 -7.92
CA TYR A 146 6.16 4.75 -7.71
C TYR A 146 7.14 4.06 -8.67
N LEU A 147 7.59 4.80 -9.68
CA LEU A 147 8.51 4.31 -10.71
C LEU A 147 9.96 4.54 -10.27
N ASN A 148 10.54 3.56 -9.58
CA ASN A 148 11.98 3.54 -9.32
C ASN A 148 12.74 2.87 -10.49
N VAL A 149 12.77 3.52 -11.66
CA VAL A 149 13.38 2.98 -12.89
C VAL A 149 14.91 3.07 -12.96
N GLY A 150 15.60 3.27 -11.82
CA GLY A 150 17.07 3.21 -11.73
C GLY A 150 17.83 4.28 -12.54
N LYS A 151 17.16 5.34 -13.01
CA LYS A 151 17.82 6.48 -13.66
C LYS A 151 18.51 7.36 -12.61
N PRO A 152 19.71 7.90 -12.89
CA PRO A 152 20.48 8.72 -11.94
C PRO A 152 19.76 10.00 -11.50
N VAL A 153 18.79 10.48 -12.28
CA VAL A 153 17.85 11.54 -11.88
C VAL A 153 16.44 11.07 -12.22
N PRO A 154 15.61 10.74 -11.21
CA PRO A 154 14.22 10.37 -11.44
C PRO A 154 13.40 11.60 -11.83
N ASP A 155 13.16 11.80 -13.13
CA ASP A 155 12.35 12.93 -13.63
C ASP A 155 10.84 12.70 -13.42
N TYR A 156 10.43 11.42 -13.30
CA TYR A 156 9.04 11.01 -13.06
C TYR A 156 9.02 9.83 -12.07
N GLN A 157 8.87 10.14 -10.79
CA GLN A 157 8.77 9.13 -9.72
C GLN A 157 7.35 8.61 -9.55
N ILE A 158 6.34 9.38 -9.95
CA ILE A 158 4.93 9.03 -9.79
C ILE A 158 4.26 8.90 -11.16
N PHE A 159 3.49 7.84 -11.34
CA PHE A 159 2.62 7.59 -12.48
C PHE A 159 1.21 7.23 -11.98
N ILE A 160 0.17 7.85 -12.56
CA ILE A 160 -1.23 7.62 -12.20
C ILE A 160 -1.97 7.10 -13.43
N CYS A 161 -2.66 5.97 -13.33
CA CYS A 161 -3.41 5.35 -14.43
C CYS A 161 -4.80 4.87 -14.02
#